data_AF-A0A2J6QR72-F1
#
_entry.id   AF-A0A2J6QR72-F1
#
_cell.length_a   1.000
_cell.length_b   1.000
_cell.length_c   1.000
_cell.angle_alpha   90.00
_cell.angle_beta   90.00
_cell.angle_gamma   90.00
#
_symmetry.space_group_name_H-M   'P 1'
#
loop_
_entity.id
_entity.type
_entity.pdbx_description
1 polymer ?
#
loop_
_entity_poly.entity_id
_entity_poly.type
_entity_poly.pdbx_seq_one_letter_code
_entity_poly.pdbx_strand_id
1 'polypeptide(L)'
;MWFYHGKDLILKVIVHGSIYLISWIKGGTNELTLTATPSPRLKKGKHLNPRKRLSLDETRNIKYYRRLGHVGAKKLRNLHKVTKLEQRIIIPNEILLYEVYRISKMKNRMNKTLSPWKANTLALIYVDACSPLPKSLRGNIYFSQIVDN
;
A
#
# COMPACT_ATOMS: atom_id res chain seq x y z
N MET A 1 -23.41 -8.78 25.61
CA MET A 1 -24.21 -8.98 24.39
C MET A 1 -23.74 -10.25 23.69
N TRP A 2 -24.67 -11.03 23.15
CA TRP A 2 -24.41 -12.32 22.53
C TRP A 2 -24.99 -12.34 21.12
N PHE A 3 -24.24 -12.86 20.16
CA PHE A 3 -24.67 -12.99 18.77
C PHE A 3 -24.67 -14.46 18.38
N TYR A 4 -25.78 -14.91 17.80
CA TYR A 4 -26.01 -16.30 17.43
C TYR A 4 -26.20 -16.43 15.92
N HIS A 5 -25.77 -17.56 15.35
CA HIS A 5 -26.17 -18.02 14.03
C HIS A 5 -27.00 -19.30 14.19
N GLY A 6 -28.31 -19.21 13.98
CA GLY A 6 -29.23 -20.28 14.34
C GLY A 6 -29.21 -20.52 15.86
N LYS A 7 -28.77 -21.72 16.27
CA LYS A 7 -28.62 -22.10 17.70
C LYS A 7 -27.20 -21.91 18.25
N ASP A 8 -26.26 -21.56 17.38
CA ASP A 8 -24.84 -21.50 17.73
C ASP A 8 -24.42 -20.09 18.14
N LEU A 9 -23.83 -19.95 19.32
CA LEU A 9 -23.20 -18.70 19.75
C LEU A 9 -21.91 -18.48 18.93
N ILE A 10 -21.82 -17.36 18.21
CA ILE A 10 -20.68 -17.05 17.34
C ILE A 10 -19.79 -15.92 17.88
N LEU A 11 -20.36 -14.97 18.63
CA LEU A 11 -19.65 -13.80 19.13
C LEU A 11 -20.22 -13.35 20.48
N LYS A 12 -19.33 -13.07 21.43
CA LYS A 12 -19.69 -12.47 22.72
C LYS A 12 -18.99 -11.13 22.88
N VAL A 13 -19.78 -10.09 23.10
CA VAL A 13 -19.30 -8.72 23.28
C VAL A 13 -19.62 -8.24 24.69
N ILE A 14 -18.62 -7.71 25.39
CA ILE A 14 -18.77 -7.03 26.67
C ILE A 14 -18.80 -5.54 26.40
N VAL A 15 -19.69 -4.82 27.08
CA VAL A 15 -19.76 -3.37 26.99
C VAL A 15 -19.05 -2.80 28.22
N HIS A 16 -17.98 -2.02 28.00
CA HIS A 16 -17.33 -1.23 29.04
C HIS A 16 -17.44 0.25 28.68
N GLY A 17 -18.34 0.95 29.37
CA GLY A 17 -18.69 2.33 29.03
C GLY A 17 -19.30 2.41 27.63
N SER A 18 -18.67 3.16 26.74
CA SER A 18 -19.09 3.33 25.33
C SER A 18 -18.37 2.40 24.34
N ILE A 19 -17.51 1.49 24.83
CA ILE A 19 -16.69 0.60 24.00
C ILE A 19 -17.27 -0.82 24.03
N TYR A 20 -17.42 -1.39 22.84
CA TYR A 20 -17.78 -2.79 22.65
C TYR A 20 -16.50 -3.62 22.54
N LEU A 21 -16.20 -4.41 23.57
CA LEU A 21 -15.06 -5.32 23.62
C LEU A 21 -15.49 -6.71 23.19
N ILE A 22 -14.89 -7.23 22.13
CA ILE A 22 -15.09 -8.61 21.73
C ILE A 22 -14.38 -9.51 22.75
N SER A 23 -15.15 -10.22 23.55
CA SER A 23 -14.65 -11.06 24.65
C SER A 23 -14.43 -12.51 24.25
N TRP A 24 -15.10 -12.97 23.19
CA TRP A 24 -14.99 -14.32 22.67
C TRP A 24 -15.56 -14.42 21.25
N ILE A 25 -14.90 -15.18 20.40
CA ILE A 25 -15.32 -15.54 19.04
C ILE A 25 -15.24 -17.06 18.91
N LYS A 26 -16.23 -17.70 18.26
CA LYS A 26 -16.24 -19.15 18.02
C LYS A 26 -15.06 -19.56 17.13
N GLY A 27 -14.17 -20.42 17.64
CA GLY A 27 -13.04 -20.95 16.89
C GLY A 27 -13.49 -21.78 15.69
N GLY A 28 -12.84 -21.61 14.53
CA GLY A 28 -13.22 -22.22 13.25
C GLY A 28 -13.68 -21.23 12.19
N THR A 29 -13.96 -19.98 12.56
CA THR A 29 -13.93 -18.86 11.62
C THR A 29 -12.47 -18.51 11.39
N ASN A 30 -11.90 -18.91 10.25
CA ASN A 30 -10.55 -18.50 9.89
C ASN A 30 -10.49 -16.97 9.98
N GLU A 31 -9.63 -16.42 10.84
CA GLU A 31 -9.15 -15.05 10.68
C GLU A 31 -8.40 -15.01 9.36
N LEU A 32 -9.13 -14.80 8.27
CA LEU A 32 -8.57 -14.23 7.07
C LEU A 32 -8.37 -12.76 7.38
N THR A 33 -7.33 -12.45 8.17
CA THR A 33 -6.65 -11.18 8.01
C THR A 33 -6.28 -11.15 6.54
N LEU A 34 -7.02 -10.37 5.74
CA LEU A 34 -6.69 -10.10 4.35
C LEU A 34 -5.36 -9.35 4.39
N THR A 35 -4.27 -10.10 4.55
CA THR A 35 -2.92 -9.61 4.39
C THR A 35 -2.93 -9.06 2.98
N ALA A 36 -2.70 -7.75 2.89
CA ALA A 36 -2.58 -7.05 1.62
C ALA A 36 -1.75 -7.95 0.71
N THR A 37 -2.33 -8.38 -0.43
CA THR A 37 -1.72 -9.28 -1.41
C THR A 37 -0.22 -9.03 -1.44
N PRO A 38 0.64 -10.05 -1.24
CA PRO A 38 2.09 -9.85 -1.22
C PRO A 38 2.44 -9.03 -2.47
N SER A 39 2.94 -7.83 -2.23
CA SER A 39 3.21 -6.85 -3.28
C SER A 39 3.95 -7.59 -4.40
N PRO A 40 3.42 -7.62 -5.64
CA PRO A 40 4.01 -8.40 -6.71
C PRO A 40 5.48 -8.04 -6.76
N ARG A 41 6.33 -9.02 -6.42
CA ARG A 41 7.78 -8.87 -6.16
C ARG A 41 8.28 -7.68 -6.95
N LEU A 42 8.58 -6.58 -6.24
CA LEU A 42 9.29 -5.46 -6.84
C LEU A 42 10.41 -6.10 -7.66
N LYS A 43 10.40 -5.95 -9.00
CA LYS A 43 11.60 -6.26 -9.79
C LYS A 43 12.70 -5.51 -9.04
N LYS A 44 13.61 -6.26 -8.40
CA LYS A 44 14.72 -5.68 -7.66
C LYS A 44 15.45 -4.84 -8.69
N GLY A 45 15.21 -3.53 -8.71
CA GLY A 45 16.18 -2.62 -9.30
C GLY A 45 17.47 -2.94 -8.59
N LYS A 46 18.50 -3.33 -9.34
CA LYS A 46 19.80 -3.66 -8.75
C LYS A 46 20.18 -2.47 -7.88
N HIS A 47 20.25 -2.69 -6.58
CA HIS A 47 20.80 -1.70 -5.67
C HIS A 47 22.22 -1.44 -6.16
N LEU A 48 22.64 -0.17 -6.24
CA LEU A 48 24.03 0.15 -6.52
C LEU A 48 24.86 -0.59 -5.48
N ASN A 49 25.65 -1.57 -5.91
CA ASN A 49 26.62 -2.17 -5.02
C ASN A 49 27.65 -1.07 -4.77
N PRO A 50 27.82 -0.55 -3.53
CA PRO A 50 28.65 0.63 -3.27
C PRO A 50 30.12 0.43 -3.68
N ARG A 51 30.54 -0.83 -3.92
CA ARG A 51 31.86 -1.23 -4.39
C ARG A 51 31.99 -1.37 -5.92
N LYS A 52 30.91 -1.25 -6.69
CA LYS A 52 30.97 -1.35 -8.15
C LYS A 52 31.46 -0.03 -8.74
N ARG A 53 32.57 -0.06 -9.48
CA ARG A 53 33.01 1.09 -10.28
C ARG A 53 31.96 1.37 -11.36
N LEU A 54 31.47 2.61 -11.37
CA LEU A 54 30.57 3.11 -12.39
C LEU A 54 31.35 3.49 -13.64
N SER A 55 30.76 3.34 -14.81
CA SER A 55 31.32 3.90 -16.03
C SER A 55 31.28 5.43 -16.02
N LEU A 56 32.04 6.07 -16.91
CA LEU A 56 32.00 7.52 -17.09
C LEU A 56 30.59 8.01 -17.45
N ASP A 57 29.87 7.27 -18.28
CA ASP A 57 28.50 7.59 -18.68
C ASP A 57 27.50 7.46 -17.53
N GLU A 58 27.62 6.40 -16.72
CA GLU A 58 26.78 6.22 -15.53
C GLU A 58 27.02 7.35 -14.51
N THR A 59 28.28 7.74 -14.33
CA THR A 59 28.67 8.84 -13.45
C THR A 59 28.12 10.18 -13.95
N ARG A 60 28.25 10.43 -15.27
CA ARG A 60 27.69 11.61 -15.93
C ARG A 60 26.17 11.66 -15.79
N ASN A 61 25.49 10.54 -16.01
CA ASN A 61 24.05 10.41 -15.83
C ASN A 61 23.63 10.76 -14.40
N ILE A 62 24.24 10.13 -13.40
CA ILE A 62 23.92 10.37 -11.97
C ILE A 62 24.14 11.84 -11.60
N LYS A 63 25.23 12.46 -12.08
CA LYS A 63 25.54 13.87 -11.83
C LYS A 63 24.42 14.79 -12.31
N TYR A 64 24.01 14.67 -13.57
CA TYR A 64 22.94 15.52 -14.12
C TYR A 64 21.57 15.18 -13.56
N TYR A 65 21.32 13.90 -13.28
CA TYR A 65 20.09 13.44 -12.66
C TYR A 65 19.88 14.06 -11.27
N ARG A 66 20.93 14.15 -10.44
CA ARG A 66 20.88 14.84 -9.14
C ARG A 66 20.74 16.35 -9.29
N ARG A 67 21.53 16.99 -10.17
CA ARG A 67 21.52 18.45 -10.36
C ARG A 67 20.18 19.00 -10.84
N LEU A 68 19.44 18.22 -11.62
CA LEU A 68 18.17 18.64 -12.21
C LEU A 68 16.94 18.13 -11.43
N GLY A 69 17.11 17.67 -10.19
CA GLY A 69 15.97 17.25 -9.37
C GLY A 69 15.30 15.97 -9.85
N HIS A 70 16.06 14.95 -10.23
CA HIS A 70 15.56 13.61 -10.57
C HIS A 70 14.61 13.57 -11.79
N VAL A 71 14.87 14.40 -12.80
CA VAL A 71 14.10 14.43 -14.06
C VAL A 71 14.15 13.09 -14.79
N GLY A 72 13.03 12.73 -15.44
CA GLY A 72 12.91 11.47 -16.17
C GLY A 72 13.91 11.31 -17.33
N ALA A 73 14.20 10.06 -17.68
CA ALA A 73 15.19 9.67 -18.69
C ALA A 73 15.07 10.41 -20.03
N LYS A 74 13.85 10.66 -20.52
CA LYS A 74 13.61 11.38 -21.79
C LYS A 74 14.14 12.82 -21.74
N LYS A 75 13.91 13.53 -20.62
CA LYS A 75 14.39 14.90 -20.43
C LYS A 75 15.91 14.92 -20.30
N LEU A 76 16.47 14.02 -19.50
CA LEU A 76 17.92 13.93 -19.31
C LEU A 76 18.66 13.61 -20.63
N ARG A 77 18.11 12.69 -21.42
CA ARG A 77 18.61 12.32 -22.75
C ARG A 77 18.63 13.52 -23.71
N ASN A 78 17.59 14.34 -23.68
CA ASN A 78 17.46 15.51 -24.57
C ASN A 78 18.07 16.79 -23.99
N LEU A 79 18.75 16.73 -22.84
CA LEU A 79 19.30 17.91 -22.19
C LEU A 79 20.28 18.70 -23.07
N HIS A 80 21.06 18.00 -23.91
CA HIS A 80 21.96 18.60 -24.90
C HIS A 80 21.25 19.52 -25.92
N LYS A 81 19.95 19.36 -26.14
CA LYS A 81 19.18 20.22 -27.07
C LYS A 81 18.87 21.60 -26.51
N VAL A 82 18.94 21.76 -25.19
CA VAL A 82 18.53 22.98 -24.47
C VAL A 82 19.63 23.53 -23.57
N THR A 83 20.83 22.95 -23.62
CA THR A 83 21.99 23.34 -22.82
C THR A 83 23.25 23.34 -23.69
N LYS A 84 24.36 23.86 -23.16
CA LYS A 84 25.67 23.84 -23.82
C LYS A 84 26.37 22.47 -23.82
N LEU A 85 25.63 21.39 -23.54
CA LEU A 85 26.20 20.04 -23.56
C LEU A 85 26.41 19.61 -25.02
N GLU A 86 27.66 19.40 -25.42
CA GLU A 86 28.00 18.96 -26.79
C GLU A 86 27.43 17.57 -27.11
N GLN A 87 27.42 16.69 -26.12
CA GLN A 87 27.00 15.31 -26.28
C GLN A 87 25.75 14.99 -25.49
N ARG A 88 24.91 14.16 -26.10
CA ARG A 88 23.76 13.53 -25.45
C ARG A 88 24.19 12.68 -24.26
N ILE A 89 23.45 12.78 -23.15
CA ILE A 89 23.65 11.91 -21.99
C ILE A 89 23.11 10.51 -22.32
N ILE A 90 23.99 9.51 -22.20
CA ILE A 90 23.64 8.10 -22.36
C ILE A 90 22.85 7.66 -21.13
N ILE A 91 21.65 7.10 -21.38
CA ILE A 91 20.82 6.54 -20.33
C ILE A 91 21.04 5.03 -20.32
N PRO A 92 21.57 4.44 -19.23
CA PRO A 92 21.73 2.99 -19.15
C PRO A 92 20.36 2.29 -19.23
N ASN A 93 20.33 1.12 -19.86
CA ASN A 93 19.11 0.31 -20.00
C ASN A 93 18.54 -0.11 -18.65
N GLU A 94 19.42 -0.49 -17.72
CA GLU A 94 19.08 -0.63 -16.32
C GLU A 94 19.23 0.75 -15.67
N ILE A 95 18.11 1.47 -15.55
CA ILE A 95 18.11 2.71 -14.78
C ILE A 95 18.38 2.32 -13.32
N LEU A 96 19.57 2.64 -12.83
CA LEU A 96 19.89 2.64 -11.41
C LEU A 96 19.04 3.73 -10.76
N LEU A 97 17.79 3.38 -10.43
CA LEU A 97 16.91 4.26 -9.72
C LEU A 97 17.50 4.45 -8.33
N TYR A 98 17.82 5.69 -8.01
CA TYR A 98 18.16 6.09 -6.66
C TYR A 98 17.02 5.66 -5.73
N GLU A 99 17.36 5.06 -4.60
CA GLU A 99 16.38 4.49 -3.67
C GLU A 99 15.28 5.49 -3.31
N VAL A 100 15.66 6.73 -3.02
CA VAL A 100 14.75 7.85 -2.74
C VAL A 100 13.73 8.06 -3.87
N TYR A 101 14.17 8.06 -5.13
CA TYR A 101 13.28 8.23 -6.28
C TYR A 101 12.39 7.00 -6.51
N ARG A 102 12.93 5.80 -6.27
CA ARG A 102 12.15 4.56 -6.38
C ARG A 102 11.00 4.53 -5.37
N ILE A 103 11.24 5.06 -4.17
CA ILE A 103 10.24 5.17 -3.10
C ILE A 103 9.24 6.29 -3.39
N SER A 104 9.72 7.47 -3.81
CA SER A 104 8.86 8.64 -4.01
C SER A 104 8.00 8.57 -5.27
N LYS A 105 8.38 7.76 -6.27
CA LYS A 105 7.55 7.61 -7.47
C LYS A 105 6.31 6.78 -7.21
N MET A 106 5.17 7.46 -7.20
CA MET A 106 3.87 6.82 -7.43
C MET A 106 3.91 6.01 -8.73
N LYS A 107 3.53 4.75 -8.64
CA LYS A 107 3.34 3.88 -9.80
C LYS A 107 1.86 3.91 -10.13
N ASN A 108 1.52 4.25 -11.37
CA ASN A 108 0.16 4.06 -11.92
C ASN A 108 -0.08 2.58 -12.22
N ARG A 109 0.18 1.70 -11.25
CA ARG A 109 -0.11 0.28 -11.33
C ARG A 109 -1.33 0.02 -10.48
N MET A 110 -2.49 0.00 -11.13
CA MET A 110 -3.74 -0.41 -10.50
C MET A 110 -3.90 -1.92 -10.67
N ASN A 111 -4.39 -2.60 -9.64
CA ASN A 111 -4.84 -3.99 -9.77
C ASN A 111 -6.06 -3.99 -10.69
N LYS A 112 -6.01 -4.76 -11.78
CA LYS A 112 -7.12 -4.88 -12.75
C LYS A 112 -8.16 -5.92 -12.34
N THR A 113 -7.84 -6.74 -11.35
CA THR A 113 -8.67 -7.83 -10.85
C THR A 113 -9.26 -7.42 -9.51
N LEU A 114 -10.57 -7.50 -9.40
CA LEU A 114 -11.28 -7.39 -8.12
C LEU A 114 -11.08 -8.68 -7.31
N SER A 115 -11.28 -8.60 -6.00
CA SER A 115 -11.36 -9.80 -5.17
C SER A 115 -12.58 -10.64 -5.55
N PRO A 116 -12.50 -11.98 -5.47
CA PRO A 116 -13.66 -12.83 -5.70
C PRO A 116 -14.77 -12.54 -4.69
N TRP A 117 -16.02 -12.68 -5.11
CA TRP A 117 -17.18 -12.60 -4.23
C TRP A 117 -17.26 -13.84 -3.33
N LYS A 118 -17.83 -13.70 -2.12
CA LYS A 118 -17.98 -14.84 -1.21
C LYS A 118 -19.03 -15.83 -1.75
N ALA A 119 -18.85 -17.11 -1.51
CA ALA A 119 -19.80 -18.14 -1.98
C ALA A 119 -20.93 -18.42 -0.96
N ASN A 120 -20.64 -18.33 0.34
CA ASN A 120 -21.53 -18.75 1.41
C ASN A 120 -21.88 -17.57 2.33
N THR A 121 -23.05 -17.60 2.95
CA THR A 121 -23.43 -16.64 4.00
C THR A 121 -22.46 -16.73 5.18
N LEU A 122 -22.12 -15.59 5.79
CA LEU A 122 -21.12 -15.46 6.86
C LEU A 122 -19.68 -15.90 6.50
N ALA A 123 -19.37 -16.12 5.22
CA ALA A 123 -18.00 -16.45 4.82
C ALA A 123 -17.04 -15.25 4.89
N LEU A 124 -17.57 -14.02 4.85
CA LEU A 124 -16.79 -12.80 4.96
C LEU A 124 -17.61 -11.72 5.67
N ILE A 125 -17.19 -11.37 6.89
CA ILE A 125 -17.82 -10.34 7.72
C ILE A 125 -16.89 -9.14 7.80
N TYR A 126 -17.36 -7.98 7.35
CA TYR A 126 -16.70 -6.70 7.56
C TYR A 126 -17.19 -6.08 8.85
N VAL A 127 -16.25 -5.64 9.68
CA VAL A 127 -16.53 -4.87 10.89
C VAL A 127 -15.78 -3.56 10.77
N ASP A 128 -16.52 -2.46 10.84
CA ASP A 128 -15.96 -1.11 10.81
C ASP A 128 -16.55 -0.27 11.94
N ALA A 129 -15.81 0.76 12.35
CA ALA A 129 -16.24 1.69 13.38
C ALA A 129 -16.08 3.13 12.88
N CYS A 130 -17.20 3.84 12.77
CA CYS A 130 -17.21 5.24 12.38
C CYS A 130 -17.16 6.14 13.62
N SER A 131 -16.24 7.11 13.63
CA SER A 131 -16.08 8.09 14.71
C SER A 131 -15.05 9.19 14.38
N PRO A 132 -15.05 10.33 15.11
CA PRO A 132 -16.04 10.73 16.13
C PRO A 132 -17.30 11.36 15.52
N LEU A 133 -18.47 10.89 15.95
CA LEU A 133 -19.77 11.47 15.62
C LEU A 133 -20.22 12.46 16.71
N PRO A 134 -21.16 13.37 16.39
CA PRO A 134 -21.84 14.15 17.41
C PRO A 134 -22.39 13.26 18.53
N LYS A 135 -22.27 13.73 19.78
CA LYS A 135 -22.77 12.99 20.94
C LYS A 135 -24.26 12.75 20.78
N SER A 136 -24.64 11.48 20.77
CA SER A 136 -26.04 11.08 20.92
C SER A 136 -26.59 11.54 22.27
N LEU A 137 -27.91 11.49 22.44
CA LEU A 137 -28.58 11.77 23.72
C LEU A 137 -28.06 10.91 24.88
N ARG A 138 -27.46 9.74 24.59
CA ARG A 138 -26.88 8.81 25.57
C ARG A 138 -25.35 8.96 25.71
N GLY A 139 -24.75 9.95 25.07
CA GLY A 139 -23.30 10.22 25.14
C GLY A 139 -22.43 9.34 24.23
N ASN A 140 -23.02 8.45 23.43
CA ASN A 140 -22.25 7.65 22.44
C ASN A 140 -21.80 8.53 21.28
N ILE A 141 -20.56 8.32 20.81
CA ILE A 141 -19.90 9.05 19.69
C ILE A 141 -19.31 8.11 18.63
N TYR A 142 -19.46 6.80 18.83
CA TYR A 142 -18.98 5.75 17.94
C TYR A 142 -20.18 4.97 17.42
N PHE A 143 -20.11 4.57 16.15
CA PHE A 143 -21.07 3.67 15.52
C PHE A 143 -20.29 2.49 14.93
N SER A 144 -20.59 1.27 15.37
CA SER A 144 -20.00 0.06 14.81
C SER A 144 -20.94 -0.55 13.78
N GLN A 145 -20.42 -0.82 12.60
CA GLN A 145 -21.13 -1.49 11.51
C GLN A 145 -20.59 -2.90 11.34
N ILE A 146 -21.49 -3.88 11.25
CA ILE A 146 -21.17 -5.27 10.93
C ILE A 146 -21.93 -5.62 9.65
N VAL A 147 -21.20 -6.01 8.61
CA VAL A 147 -21.75 -6.36 7.29
C VAL A 147 -21.30 -7.75 6.90
N ASP A 148 -22.24 -8.64 6.60
CA ASP A 148 -21.94 -9.90 5.94
C ASP A 148 -21.92 -9.67 4.41
N ASN A 149 -20.73 -9.54 3.81
CA ASN A 149 -20.54 -9.02 2.45
C ASN A 149 -20.64 -10.09 1.36
#